data_AF-A0A1V9XS56-F1
#
_entry.id   AF-A0A1V9XS56-F1
#
_cell.length_a   1.000
_cell.length_b   1.000
_cell.length_c   1.000
_cell.angle_alpha   90.00
_cell.angle_beta   90.00
_cell.angle_gamma   90.00
#
_symmetry.space_group_name_H-M   'P 1'
#
loop_
_entity.id
_entity.type
_entity.pdbx_description
1 polymer ?
#
loop_
_entity_poly.entity_id
_entity_poly.type
_entity_poly.pdbx_seq_one_letter_code
_entity_poly.pdbx_strand_id
1 'polypeptide(L)'
;IFCYYVNFQLVDIHVYVIPEGDWISHRNLAINATVVSDAVSAGFIRVLPAMRLDKVREEIHDQLGFDNIPIAFVFLRSVGRNFTQVVSE
;
A
#
# COMPACT_ATOMS: atom_id res chain seq x y z
N ILE A 1 24.02 -26.70 6.33
CA ILE A 1 23.29 -25.58 5.70
C ILE A 1 22.18 -26.21 4.87
N PHE A 2 20.94 -26.18 5.35
CA PHE A 2 19.80 -26.62 4.54
C PHE A 2 19.36 -25.44 3.69
N CYS A 3 19.69 -25.48 2.40
CA CYS A 3 19.22 -24.52 1.42
C CYS A 3 17.99 -25.13 0.76
N TYR A 4 16.79 -24.82 1.28
CA TYR A 4 15.56 -25.15 0.57
C TYR A 4 15.32 -24.07 -0.47
N TYR A 5 15.37 -24.46 -1.74
CA TYR A 5 15.04 -23.61 -2.87
C TYR A 5 13.51 -23.44 -2.91
N VAL A 6 13.01 -22.45 -2.18
CA VAL A 6 11.62 -22.02 -2.35
C VAL A 6 11.62 -21.09 -3.57
N ASN A 7 10.94 -21.50 -4.64
CA ASN A 7 10.63 -20.63 -5.78
C ASN A 7 9.69 -19.53 -5.29
N PHE A 8 10.23 -18.46 -4.72
CA PHE A 8 9.46 -17.30 -4.34
C PHE A 8 9.15 -16.48 -5.58
N GLN A 9 8.03 -16.76 -6.24
CA GLN A 9 7.48 -15.82 -7.22
C GLN A 9 7.12 -14.53 -6.49
N LEU A 10 7.92 -13.50 -6.71
CA LEU A 10 7.62 -12.15 -6.27
C LEU A 10 6.43 -11.60 -7.08
N VAL A 11 5.69 -10.68 -6.48
CA VAL A 11 4.57 -9.98 -7.11
C VAL A 11 4.84 -8.48 -7.14
N ASP A 12 4.37 -7.85 -8.21
CA ASP A 12 4.43 -6.40 -8.36
C ASP A 12 3.18 -5.76 -7.76
N ILE A 13 3.37 -4.79 -6.87
CA ILE A 13 2.31 -3.98 -6.27
C ILE A 13 2.45 -2.54 -6.78
N HIS A 14 1.38 -2.02 -7.38
CA HIS A 14 1.29 -0.62 -7.78
C HIS A 14 0.87 0.22 -6.57
N VAL A 15 1.71 1.15 -6.15
CA VAL A 15 1.47 2.05 -5.02
C VAL A 15 0.83 3.34 -5.53
N TYR A 16 -0.30 3.69 -4.92
CA TYR A 16 -1.02 4.95 -5.13
C TYR A 16 -1.05 5.74 -3.84
N VAL A 17 -0.77 7.04 -3.93
CA VAL A 17 -0.87 7.98 -2.82
C VAL A 17 -2.15 8.79 -2.99
N ILE A 18 -2.96 8.82 -1.94
CA ILE A 18 -4.24 9.52 -1.92
C ILE A 18 -4.05 10.83 -1.15
N PRO A 19 -4.47 11.99 -1.69
CA PRO A 19 -4.46 13.25 -0.96
C PRO A 19 -5.25 13.17 0.35
N GLU A 20 -4.77 13.80 1.42
CA GLU A 20 -5.42 13.77 2.74
C GLU A 20 -6.87 14.31 2.71
N GLY A 21 -7.16 15.26 1.81
CA GLY A 21 -8.50 15.83 1.64
C GLY A 21 -9.58 14.83 1.25
N ASP A 22 -9.21 13.70 0.64
CA ASP A 22 -10.15 12.66 0.20
C ASP A 22 -10.39 11.60 1.28
N TRP A 23 -9.68 11.69 2.41
CA TRP A 23 -9.83 10.80 3.55
C TRP A 23 -10.89 11.30 4.54
N ILE A 24 -11.94 10.50 4.76
CA ILE A 24 -12.99 10.78 5.73
C ILE A 24 -12.58 10.20 7.09
N SER A 25 -11.78 10.97 7.83
CA SER A 25 -11.11 10.54 9.07
C SER A 25 -12.04 9.99 10.15
N HIS A 26 -13.23 10.57 10.35
CA HIS A 26 -14.18 10.09 11.37
C HIS A 26 -14.84 8.74 11.03
N ARG A 27 -14.72 8.29 9.78
CA ARG A 27 -15.29 7.00 9.32
C ARG A 27 -14.22 5.98 8.96
N ASN A 28 -12.94 6.36 8.94
CA ASN A 28 -11.85 5.56 8.39
C ASN A 28 -12.15 5.02 6.98
N LEU A 29 -12.73 5.89 6.13
CA LEU A 29 -13.14 5.56 4.77
C LEU A 29 -12.75 6.65 3.78
N ALA A 30 -12.52 6.25 2.54
CA ALA A 30 -12.47 7.16 1.40
C ALA A 30 -13.40 6.65 0.29
N ILE A 31 -14.05 7.55 -0.44
CA ILE A 31 -15.01 7.19 -1.49
C ILE A 31 -14.24 6.77 -2.73
N ASN A 32 -14.51 5.57 -3.25
CA ASN A 32 -13.70 4.96 -4.30
C ASN A 32 -13.63 5.84 -5.58
N ALA A 33 -14.75 6.42 -6.01
CA ALA A 33 -14.77 7.26 -7.21
C ALA A 33 -13.87 8.51 -7.11
N THR A 34 -13.84 9.17 -5.96
CA THR A 34 -12.97 10.33 -5.71
C THR A 34 -11.52 9.90 -5.60
N VAL A 35 -11.26 8.86 -4.81
CA VAL A 35 -9.91 8.30 -4.63
C VAL A 35 -9.27 7.89 -5.94
N VAL A 36 -10.00 7.17 -6.81
CA VAL A 36 -9.43 6.68 -8.08
C VAL A 36 -9.15 7.84 -9.05
N SER A 37 -9.91 8.92 -8.98
CA SER A 37 -9.68 10.12 -9.80
C SER A 37 -8.40 10.85 -9.38
N ASP A 38 -8.19 11.01 -8.07
CA ASP A 38 -7.23 11.96 -7.53
C ASP A 38 -5.95 11.28 -6.99
N ALA A 39 -5.95 9.94 -6.93
CA ALA A 39 -4.79 9.17 -6.55
C ALA A 39 -3.61 9.38 -7.49
N VAL A 40 -2.45 9.65 -6.91
CA VAL A 40 -1.19 9.81 -7.63
C VAL A 40 -0.41 8.50 -7.58
N SER A 41 -0.06 7.98 -8.75
CA SER A 41 0.82 6.81 -8.86
C SER A 41 2.21 7.14 -8.32
N ALA A 42 2.66 6.41 -7.29
CA ALA A 42 4.02 6.51 -6.77
C ALA A 42 4.99 5.50 -7.42
N GLY A 43 4.47 4.51 -8.14
CA GLY A 43 5.25 3.51 -8.86
C GLY A 43 4.95 2.08 -8.42
N PHE A 44 5.87 1.17 -8.70
CA PHE A 44 5.72 -0.25 -8.41
C PHE A 44 6.79 -0.69 -7.42
N ILE A 45 6.39 -1.56 -6.49
CA ILE A 45 7.31 -2.32 -5.65
C ILE A 45 7.19 -3.80 -5.95
N ARG A 46 8.26 -4.54 -5.69
CA ARG A 46 8.26 -5.99 -5.83
C ARG A 46 8.44 -6.65 -4.47
N VAL A 47 7.48 -7.48 -4.06
CA VAL A 47 7.45 -8.10 -2.72
C VAL A 47 7.05 -9.57 -2.76
N LEU A 48 7.22 -10.27 -1.63
CA LEU A 48 6.69 -11.62 -1.45
C LEU A 48 5.16 -11.57 -1.26
N PRO A 49 4.37 -12.48 -1.88
CA PRO A 49 2.91 -12.47 -1.74
C PRO A 49 2.39 -12.57 -0.31
N ALA A 50 3.14 -13.24 0.57
CA ALA A 50 2.78 -13.44 1.98
C ALA A 50 3.50 -12.46 2.92
N MET A 51 4.07 -11.37 2.39
CA MET A 51 4.77 -10.37 3.18
C MET A 51 3.78 -9.62 4.10
N ARG A 52 4.16 -9.43 5.37
CA ARG A 52 3.38 -8.64 6.33
C ARG A 52 3.42 -7.16 5.97
N LEU A 53 2.37 -6.41 6.33
CA LEU A 53 2.21 -5.00 5.94
C LEU A 53 3.28 -4.06 6.52
N ASP A 54 3.83 -4.37 7.69
CA ASP A 54 4.97 -3.64 8.26
C ASP A 54 6.20 -3.77 7.36
N LYS A 55 6.47 -4.98 6.84
CA LYS A 55 7.53 -5.22 5.86
C LYS A 55 7.23 -4.63 4.50
N VAL A 56 5.98 -4.65 4.05
CA VAL A 56 5.59 -3.92 2.82
C VAL A 56 5.85 -2.42 2.96
N ARG A 57 5.62 -1.82 4.14
CA ARG A 57 5.95 -0.40 4.39
C ARG A 57 7.45 -0.13 4.26
N GLU A 58 8.29 -0.99 4.81
CA GLU A 58 9.76 -0.91 4.65
C GLU A 58 10.12 -0.96 3.15
N GLU A 59 9.62 -1.95 2.41
CA GLU A 59 9.87 -2.11 0.97
C GLU A 59 9.38 -0.92 0.12
N ILE A 60 8.27 -0.28 0.51
CA ILE A 60 7.80 0.95 -0.15
C ILE A 60 8.86 2.04 -0.07
N HIS A 61 9.40 2.29 1.12
CA HIS A 61 10.39 3.34 1.28
C HIS A 61 11.74 2.97 0.67
N ASP A 62 12.16 1.71 0.78
CA ASP A 62 13.44 1.24 0.25
C ASP A 62 13.46 1.28 -1.29
N GLN A 63 12.35 0.92 -1.94
CA GLN A 63 12.28 0.85 -3.41
C GLN A 63 11.84 2.16 -4.07
N LEU A 64 10.91 2.92 -3.47
CA LEU A 64 10.40 4.17 -4.04
C LEU A 64 11.11 5.42 -3.48
N GLY A 65 11.88 5.28 -2.41
CA GLY A 65 12.61 6.37 -1.76
C GLY A 65 11.77 7.12 -0.71
N PHE A 66 12.41 7.44 0.41
CA PHE A 66 11.80 8.15 1.54
C PHE A 66 11.30 9.57 1.20
N ASP A 67 11.90 10.23 0.20
CA ASP A 67 11.50 11.58 -0.22
C ASP A 67 10.22 11.58 -1.06
N ASN A 68 9.86 10.45 -1.68
CA ASN A 68 8.72 10.34 -2.59
C ASN A 68 7.45 9.83 -1.89
N ILE A 69 7.59 9.23 -0.71
CA ILE A 69 6.49 8.60 0.03
C ILE A 69 6.34 9.28 1.39
N PRO A 70 5.12 9.65 1.81
CA PRO A 70 4.89 10.18 3.15
C PRO A 70 5.42 9.25 4.26
N ILE A 71 6.02 9.82 5.31
CA ILE A 71 6.54 9.04 6.44
C ILE A 71 5.43 8.27 7.17
N ALA A 72 4.23 8.86 7.25
CA ALA A 72 3.07 8.26 7.89
C ALA A 72 1.96 8.05 6.86
N PHE A 73 1.53 6.80 6.70
CA PHE A 73 0.40 6.43 5.87
C PHE A 73 -0.28 5.16 6.39
N VAL A 74 -1.55 5.00 6.00
CA VAL A 74 -2.34 3.81 6.27
C VAL A 74 -2.55 3.01 5.00
N PHE A 75 -2.65 1.69 5.13
CA PHE A 75 -3.03 0.84 4.02
C PHE A 75 -4.55 0.85 3.85
N LEU A 76 -5.01 0.93 2.61
CA LEU A 76 -6.43 0.87 2.29
C LEU A 76 -6.73 -0.38 1.46
N ARG A 77 -7.91 -0.96 1.67
CA ARG A 77 -8.49 -2.01 0.82
C ARG A 77 -9.82 -1.56 0.25
N SER A 78 -10.10 -1.90 -1.00
CA SER A 78 -11.42 -1.66 -1.60
C SER A 78 -12.46 -2.62 -1.03
N VAL A 79 -13.59 -2.09 -0.56
CA VAL A 79 -14.77 -2.83 -0.08
C VAL A 79 -16.02 -2.17 -0.65
N GLY A 80 -16.61 -2.81 -1.67
CA GLY A 80 -17.75 -2.25 -2.39
C GLY A 80 -17.38 -0.94 -3.09
N ARG A 81 -18.07 0.15 -2.72
CA ARG A 81 -17.85 1.49 -3.29
C ARG A 81 -16.90 2.37 -2.47
N ASN A 82 -16.28 1.81 -1.44
CA ASN A 82 -15.42 2.56 -0.52
C ASN A 82 -14.05 1.88 -0.41
N PHE A 83 -13.05 2.67 -0.01
CA PHE A 83 -11.81 2.17 0.56
C PHE A 83 -11.90 2.22 2.08
N THR A 84 -11.42 1.18 2.75
CA THR A 84 -11.36 1.11 4.21
C THR A 84 -9.95 0.80 4.68
N GLN A 85 -9.59 1.33 5.84
CA GLN A 85 -8.30 1.07 6.46
C GLN A 85 -8.12 -0.43 6.72
N VAL A 86 -6.95 -0.94 6.35
CA VAL A 86 -6.45 -2.23 6.80
C VAL A 86 -5.76 -2.01 8.14
N VAL A 87 -6.29 -2.61 9.19
CA VAL A 87 -5.65 -2.65 10.50
C VAL A 87 -4.56 -3.71 10.41
N SER A 88 -3.28 -3.34 10.57
CA SER A 88 -2.20 -4.32 10.70
C SER A 88 -2.17 -4.83 12.13
N GLU A 89 -2.26 -6.14 12.32
CA GLU A 89 -1.90 -6.82 13.57
C GLU A 89 -0.37 -6.91 13.77
#